data_AF-C4YZS2-F1
#
_entry.id   AF-C4YZS2-F1
#
_cell.length_a   1.000
_cell.length_b   1.000
_cell.length_c   1.000
_cell.angle_alpha   90.00
_cell.angle_beta   90.00
_cell.angle_gamma   90.00
#
_symmetry.space_group_name_H-M   'P 1'
#
loop_
_entity.id
_entity.type
_entity.pdbx_description
1 polymer ?
#
loop_
_entity_poly.entity_id
_entity_poly.type
_entity_poly.pdbx_seq_one_letter_code
_entity_poly.pdbx_strand_id
1 'polypeptide(L)'
;MVKIQELFRPLAIGSHVSLSQRRIDTKGEIFNVVGIRNKKSELAVLIHSDEIKNPAEIYAQRWQIETMFKAFKSAGFNCEATHITNDLRLDTLMQILSIAFCLAYQTGEIIVLDKPIVIKKHGYRQNSIFRVGLDTLVNILYNISTQLVRWIQLLSLIFQYPKMIK
;
A
#
# COMPACT_ATOMS: atom_id res chain seq x y z
N MET A 1 -8.69 -24.57 -27.45
CA MET A 1 -8.17 -23.68 -26.38
C MET A 1 -8.58 -22.25 -26.71
N VAL A 2 -9.28 -21.56 -25.81
CA VAL A 2 -9.76 -20.18 -26.05
C VAL A 2 -8.78 -19.20 -25.41
N LYS A 3 -8.45 -18.10 -26.10
CA LYS A 3 -7.62 -17.03 -25.51
C LYS A 3 -8.36 -16.34 -24.39
N ILE A 4 -7.68 -16.09 -23.27
CA ILE A 4 -8.32 -15.48 -22.09
C ILE A 4 -8.87 -14.07 -22.35
N GLN A 5 -8.26 -13.34 -23.28
CA GLN A 5 -8.72 -12.02 -23.72
C GLN A 5 -10.12 -12.07 -24.35
N GLU A 6 -10.42 -13.13 -25.11
CA GLU A 6 -11.75 -13.30 -25.74
C GLU A 6 -12.83 -13.56 -24.69
N LEU A 7 -12.50 -14.27 -23.60
CA LEU A 7 -13.44 -14.53 -22.50
C LEU A 7 -13.89 -13.26 -21.78
N PHE A 8 -13.04 -12.22 -21.76
CA PHE A 8 -13.33 -10.93 -21.13
C PHE A 8 -13.59 -9.80 -22.14
N ARG A 9 -13.82 -10.13 -23.40
CA ARG A 9 -14.19 -9.15 -24.44
C ARG A 9 -15.43 -8.31 -24.08
N PRO A 10 -16.51 -8.86 -23.48
CA PRO A 10 -17.68 -8.04 -23.10
C PRO A 10 -17.50 -7.27 -21.78
N LEU A 11 -16.35 -7.41 -21.09
CA LEU A 11 -16.12 -6.75 -19.81
C LEU A 11 -16.04 -5.23 -19.97
N ALA A 12 -16.96 -4.50 -19.33
CA ALA A 12 -17.02 -3.04 -19.39
C ALA A 12 -15.84 -2.36 -18.67
N ILE A 13 -15.51 -1.13 -19.09
CA ILE A 13 -14.45 -0.32 -18.46
C ILE A 13 -14.82 -0.01 -17.00
N GLY A 14 -13.85 -0.14 -16.09
CA GLY A 14 -14.04 0.11 -14.66
C GLY A 14 -14.84 -0.99 -13.94
N SER A 15 -15.09 -2.11 -14.60
CA SER A 15 -15.84 -3.24 -14.03
C SER A 15 -14.96 -4.48 -13.85
N HIS A 16 -15.49 -5.44 -13.10
CA HIS A 16 -14.91 -6.77 -12.95
C HIS A 16 -16.01 -7.81 -13.15
N VAL A 17 -15.64 -8.98 -13.68
CA VAL A 17 -16.55 -10.13 -13.86
C VAL A 17 -15.84 -11.38 -13.41
N SER A 18 -16.53 -12.20 -12.62
CA SER A 18 -16.09 -13.55 -12.30
C SER A 18 -16.60 -14.53 -13.35
N LEU A 19 -15.71 -15.37 -13.86
CA LEU A 19 -16.04 -16.51 -14.70
C LEU A 19 -16.12 -17.81 -13.91
N SER A 20 -16.07 -17.72 -12.57
CA SER A 20 -16.03 -18.86 -11.65
C SER A 20 -14.88 -19.82 -11.98
N GLN A 21 -15.05 -21.10 -11.64
CA GLN A 21 -14.10 -22.16 -11.92
C GLN A 21 -13.92 -22.37 -13.43
N ARG A 22 -12.67 -22.27 -13.90
CA ARG A 22 -12.27 -22.51 -15.27
C ARG A 22 -11.07 -23.42 -15.32
N ARG A 23 -11.06 -24.31 -16.31
CA ARG A 23 -9.92 -25.15 -16.64
C ARG A 23 -8.85 -24.29 -17.30
N ILE A 24 -7.67 -24.25 -16.69
CA ILE A 24 -6.50 -23.52 -17.19
C ILE A 24 -5.47 -24.55 -17.64
N ASP A 25 -4.83 -24.28 -18.78
CA ASP A 25 -3.79 -25.11 -19.39
C ASP A 25 -4.24 -26.53 -19.83
N THR A 26 -3.35 -27.23 -20.54
CA THR A 26 -3.56 -28.61 -21.02
C THR A 26 -3.61 -29.62 -19.88
N LYS A 27 -2.94 -29.33 -18.75
CA LYS A 27 -2.94 -30.17 -17.54
C LYS A 27 -4.31 -30.29 -16.88
N GLY A 28 -5.18 -29.30 -17.11
CA GLY A 28 -6.56 -29.35 -16.70
C GLY A 28 -6.84 -28.95 -15.25
N GLU A 29 -5.94 -28.17 -14.67
CA GLU A 29 -6.16 -27.60 -13.35
C GLU A 29 -7.32 -26.59 -13.40
N ILE A 30 -8.13 -26.59 -12.34
CA ILE A 30 -9.34 -25.77 -12.25
C ILE A 30 -9.10 -24.69 -11.22
N PHE A 31 -9.32 -23.43 -11.60
CA PHE A 31 -9.20 -22.30 -10.71
C PHE A 31 -10.34 -21.31 -10.90
N ASN A 32 -10.63 -20.51 -9.86
CA ASN A 32 -11.50 -19.36 -10.03
C ASN A 32 -10.79 -18.25 -10.79
N VAL A 33 -11.49 -17.66 -11.75
CA VAL A 33 -10.95 -16.61 -12.62
C VAL A 33 -11.81 -15.37 -12.57
N VAL A 34 -11.19 -14.23 -12.29
CA VAL A 34 -11.81 -12.90 -12.36
C VAL A 34 -11.05 -12.02 -13.34
N GLY A 35 -11.78 -11.36 -14.22
CA GLY A 35 -11.25 -10.33 -15.10
C GLY A 35 -11.60 -8.95 -14.58
N ILE A 36 -10.66 -8.03 -14.64
CA ILE A 36 -10.81 -6.63 -14.22
C ILE A 36 -10.39 -5.75 -15.39
N ARG A 37 -11.21 -4.75 -15.73
CA ARG A 37 -10.84 -3.75 -16.72
C ARG A 37 -10.73 -2.40 -16.05
N ASN A 38 -9.54 -1.80 -16.07
CA ASN A 38 -9.33 -0.51 -15.42
C ASN A 38 -9.91 0.65 -16.26
N LYS A 39 -9.84 1.88 -15.74
CA LYS A 39 -10.34 3.09 -16.42
C LYS A 39 -9.60 3.41 -17.73
N LYS A 40 -8.42 2.84 -17.95
CA LYS A 40 -7.64 2.94 -19.20
C LYS A 40 -7.95 1.79 -20.18
N SER A 41 -8.98 0.99 -19.91
CA SER A 41 -9.37 -0.18 -20.70
C SER A 41 -8.36 -1.35 -20.68
N GLU A 42 -7.38 -1.34 -19.78
CA GLU A 42 -6.41 -2.42 -19.62
C GLU A 42 -7.05 -3.59 -18.85
N LEU A 43 -6.83 -4.82 -19.33
CA LEU A 43 -7.36 -6.05 -18.73
C LEU A 43 -6.31 -6.66 -17.80
N ALA A 44 -6.68 -6.88 -16.53
CA ALA A 44 -5.99 -7.75 -15.61
C ALA A 44 -6.84 -9.00 -15.37
N VAL A 45 -6.22 -10.18 -15.40
CA VAL A 45 -6.89 -11.44 -15.09
C VAL A 45 -6.25 -12.04 -13.85
N LEU A 46 -7.10 -12.37 -12.89
CA LEU A 46 -6.72 -12.92 -11.59
C LEU A 46 -7.14 -14.37 -11.49
N ILE A 47 -6.25 -15.16 -10.92
CA ILE A 47 -6.51 -16.52 -10.47
C ILE A 47 -6.52 -16.48 -8.94
N HIS A 48 -7.54 -17.08 -8.31
CA HIS A 48 -7.67 -17.07 -6.85
C HIS A 48 -8.29 -18.37 -6.32
N SER A 49 -8.06 -18.63 -5.03
CA SER A 49 -8.65 -19.75 -4.31
C SER A 49 -10.11 -19.49 -3.92
N ASP A 50 -10.83 -20.54 -3.53
CA ASP A 50 -12.27 -20.47 -3.23
C ASP A 50 -12.59 -19.60 -1.99
N GLU A 51 -11.64 -19.42 -1.07
CA GLU A 51 -11.83 -18.62 0.15
C GLU A 51 -11.88 -17.12 -0.11
N ILE A 52 -11.39 -16.67 -1.27
CA ILE A 52 -11.30 -15.27 -1.64
C ILE A 52 -12.64 -14.79 -2.22
N LYS A 53 -13.41 -14.05 -1.40
CA LYS A 53 -14.73 -13.53 -1.78
C LYS A 53 -14.65 -12.37 -2.78
N ASN A 54 -13.76 -11.40 -2.55
CA ASN A 54 -13.63 -10.17 -3.35
C ASN A 54 -12.22 -10.06 -3.97
N PRO A 55 -11.84 -10.92 -4.92
CA PRO A 55 -10.49 -10.97 -5.48
C PRO A 55 -10.07 -9.65 -6.15
N ALA A 56 -11.01 -8.96 -6.81
CA ALA A 56 -10.73 -7.69 -7.45
C ALA A 56 -10.38 -6.57 -6.46
N GLU A 57 -11.10 -6.51 -5.34
CA GLU A 57 -10.86 -5.52 -4.28
C GLU A 57 -9.54 -5.81 -3.55
N ILE A 58 -9.28 -7.08 -3.23
CA ILE A 58 -8.02 -7.51 -2.60
C ILE A 58 -6.84 -7.19 -3.53
N TYR A 59 -6.95 -7.51 -4.82
CA TYR A 59 -5.89 -7.21 -5.78
C TYR A 59 -5.66 -5.71 -5.95
N ALA A 60 -6.69 -4.88 -5.83
CA ALA A 60 -6.52 -3.42 -5.86
C ALA A 60 -5.61 -2.92 -4.72
N GLN A 61 -5.56 -3.61 -3.59
CA GLN A 61 -4.66 -3.28 -2.47
C GLN A 61 -3.18 -3.52 -2.82
N ARG A 62 -2.85 -4.28 -3.88
CA ARG A 62 -1.46 -4.47 -4.36
C ARG A 62 -0.72 -3.15 -4.58
N TRP A 63 -1.45 -2.10 -4.98
CA TRP A 63 -0.89 -0.76 -5.20
C TRP A 63 -0.26 -0.14 -3.93
N GLN A 64 -0.61 -0.64 -2.75
CA GLN A 64 -0.01 -0.20 -1.49
C GLN A 64 1.51 -0.46 -1.45
N ILE A 65 1.98 -1.58 -2.04
CA ILE A 65 3.43 -1.89 -2.12
C ILE A 65 4.16 -0.86 -2.98
N GLU A 66 3.57 -0.44 -4.11
CA GLU A 66 4.17 0.60 -4.96
C GLU A 66 4.26 1.94 -4.21
N THR A 67 3.24 2.23 -3.40
CA THR A 67 3.22 3.41 -2.53
C THR A 67 4.29 3.33 -1.44
N MET A 68 4.51 2.15 -0.86
CA MET A 68 5.59 1.88 0.12
C MET A 68 6.98 2.03 -0.53
N PHE A 69 7.20 1.51 -1.73
CA PHE A 69 8.49 1.68 -2.42
C PHE A 69 8.75 3.14 -2.78
N LYS A 70 7.72 3.88 -3.22
CA LYS A 70 7.82 5.34 -3.39
C LYS A 70 8.18 6.04 -2.07
N ALA A 71 7.60 5.54 -0.98
CA ALA A 71 7.94 5.73 0.43
C ALA A 71 9.44 5.77 0.74
N PHE A 72 10.10 4.66 0.42
CA PHE A 72 11.52 4.44 0.70
C PHE A 72 12.43 5.32 -0.15
N LYS A 73 12.00 5.62 -1.38
CA LYS A 73 12.76 6.39 -2.35
C LYS A 73 12.50 7.89 -2.20
N SER A 74 12.40 8.60 -3.31
CA SER A 74 12.33 10.05 -3.41
C SER A 74 11.14 10.70 -2.68
N ALA A 75 10.05 9.97 -2.41
CA ALA A 75 8.90 10.54 -1.73
C ALA A 75 8.93 10.38 -0.20
N GLY A 76 10.03 9.92 0.39
CA GLY A 76 10.19 9.78 1.84
C GLY A 76 11.65 9.73 2.24
N PHE A 77 12.15 8.52 2.53
CA PHE A 77 13.46 8.32 3.13
C PHE A 77 14.65 8.57 2.21
N ASN A 78 14.41 8.70 0.90
CA ASN A 78 15.43 8.98 -0.11
C ASN A 78 16.60 7.96 -0.08
N CYS A 79 16.29 6.68 0.11
CA CYS A 79 17.30 5.64 0.31
C CYS A 79 18.27 5.51 -0.89
N GLU A 80 17.81 5.79 -2.10
CA GLU A 80 18.62 5.73 -3.33
C GLU A 80 19.77 6.76 -3.32
N ALA A 81 19.62 7.89 -2.61
CA ALA A 81 20.66 8.91 -2.48
C ALA A 81 21.80 8.52 -1.51
N THR A 82 21.66 7.41 -0.78
CA THR A 82 22.72 6.93 0.11
C THR A 82 23.89 6.30 -0.65
N HIS A 83 23.69 5.94 -1.93
CA HIS A 83 24.67 5.25 -2.79
C HIS A 83 25.30 4.00 -2.15
N ILE A 84 24.63 3.36 -1.18
CA ILE A 84 25.09 2.11 -0.57
C ILE A 84 25.01 1.00 -1.60
N THR A 85 26.15 0.42 -1.95
CA THR A 85 26.28 -0.69 -2.92
C THR A 85 26.64 -2.03 -2.28
N ASN A 86 26.96 -2.04 -0.98
CA ASN A 86 27.26 -3.26 -0.25
C ASN A 86 25.96 -3.94 0.20
N ASP A 87 25.77 -5.21 -0.18
CA ASP A 87 24.54 -5.96 0.05
C ASP A 87 24.16 -6.08 1.54
N LEU A 88 25.13 -6.37 2.42
CA LEU A 88 24.86 -6.50 3.87
C LEU A 88 24.42 -5.16 4.49
N ARG A 89 25.02 -4.05 4.04
CA ARG A 89 24.64 -2.71 4.48
C ARG A 89 23.27 -2.31 3.93
N LEU A 90 22.97 -2.70 2.69
CA LEU A 90 21.66 -2.47 2.09
C LEU A 90 20.57 -3.26 2.82
N ASP A 91 20.82 -4.53 3.13
CA ASP A 91 19.89 -5.36 3.91
C ASP A 91 19.60 -4.73 5.28
N THR A 92 20.66 -4.33 6.00
CA THR A 92 20.53 -3.62 7.28
C THR A 92 19.72 -2.32 7.15
N LEU A 93 19.99 -1.52 6.10
CA LEU A 93 19.24 -0.30 5.83
C LEU A 93 17.76 -0.61 5.59
N MET A 94 17.44 -1.63 4.78
CA MET A 94 16.07 -2.01 4.48
C MET A 94 15.29 -2.46 5.73
N GLN A 95 15.95 -3.16 6.65
CA GLN A 95 15.36 -3.51 7.95
C GLN A 95 15.00 -2.26 8.76
N ILE A 96 15.92 -1.31 8.88
CA ILE A 96 15.70 -0.06 9.63
C ILE A 96 14.60 0.79 8.97
N LEU A 97 14.63 0.93 7.64
CA LEU A 97 13.62 1.68 6.89
C LEU A 97 12.23 1.08 7.04
N SER A 98 12.13 -0.25 7.12
CA SER A 98 10.84 -0.94 7.33
C SER A 98 10.24 -0.58 8.69
N ILE A 99 11.06 -0.56 9.76
CA ILE A 99 10.61 -0.13 11.10
C ILE A 99 10.22 1.35 11.08
N ALA A 100 11.07 2.22 10.50
CA ALA A 100 10.81 3.65 10.40
C ALA A 100 9.52 3.93 9.60
N PHE A 101 9.23 3.13 8.57
CA PHE A 101 8.00 3.22 7.80
C PHE A 101 6.76 2.91 8.61
N CYS A 102 6.77 1.81 9.37
CA CYS A 102 5.67 1.46 10.24
C CYS A 102 5.38 2.58 11.25
N LEU A 103 6.43 3.13 11.87
CA LEU A 103 6.30 4.26 12.81
C LEU A 103 5.72 5.51 12.14
N ALA A 104 6.24 5.88 10.96
CA ALA A 104 5.73 7.02 10.20
C ALA A 104 4.29 6.81 9.73
N TYR A 105 3.94 5.61 9.26
CA TYR A 105 2.60 5.31 8.82
C TYR A 105 1.59 5.37 9.98
N GLN A 106 1.87 4.70 11.11
CA GLN A 106 1.03 4.72 12.30
C GLN A 106 0.89 6.12 12.90
N THR A 107 1.98 6.89 12.96
CA THR A 107 1.93 8.32 13.34
C THR A 107 0.99 9.07 12.42
N GLY A 108 1.09 8.84 11.11
CA GLY A 108 0.21 9.45 10.12
C GLY A 108 -1.25 9.12 10.39
N GLU A 109 -1.58 7.86 10.65
CA GLU A 109 -2.96 7.46 10.96
C GLU A 109 -3.50 8.19 12.19
N ILE A 110 -2.73 8.20 13.28
CA ILE A 110 -3.10 8.89 14.53
C ILE A 110 -3.36 10.38 14.28
N ILE A 111 -2.45 11.07 13.59
CA ILE A 111 -2.58 12.51 13.33
C ILE A 111 -3.75 12.81 12.39
N VAL A 112 -4.04 11.94 11.44
CA VAL A 112 -5.12 12.13 10.46
C VAL A 112 -6.51 11.95 11.08
N LEU A 113 -6.63 11.21 12.19
CA LEU A 113 -7.88 11.12 12.95
C LEU A 113 -8.31 12.48 13.53
N ASP A 114 -7.35 13.25 14.05
CA ASP A 114 -7.60 14.60 14.57
C ASP A 114 -7.65 15.65 13.45
N LYS A 115 -6.72 15.56 12.49
CA LYS A 115 -6.61 16.50 11.37
C LYS A 115 -6.65 15.77 10.03
N PRO A 116 -7.85 15.58 9.45
CA PRO A 116 -8.01 14.90 8.17
C PRO A 116 -7.21 15.55 7.03
N ILE A 117 -6.66 14.72 6.14
CA ILE A 117 -5.90 15.20 4.98
C ILE A 117 -6.84 15.82 3.95
N VAL A 118 -6.53 17.04 3.51
CA VAL A 118 -7.26 17.73 2.44
C VAL A 118 -7.26 16.89 1.15
N ILE A 119 -8.45 16.68 0.59
CA ILE A 119 -8.63 16.10 -0.75
C ILE A 119 -8.67 17.25 -1.76
N LYS A 120 -7.78 17.20 -2.75
CA LYS A 120 -7.70 18.23 -3.80
C LYS A 120 -8.78 18.00 -4.87
N LYS A 121 -9.00 19.01 -5.73
CA LYS A 121 -10.02 19.00 -6.81
C LYS A 121 -9.98 17.75 -7.71
N HIS A 122 -8.80 17.16 -7.92
CA HIS A 122 -8.62 15.94 -8.72
C HIS A 122 -8.96 14.63 -7.96
N GLY A 123 -9.52 14.71 -6.74
CA GLY A 123 -9.98 13.55 -5.97
C GLY A 123 -8.88 12.78 -5.21
N TYR A 124 -7.64 13.28 -5.21
CA TYR A 124 -6.54 12.66 -4.46
C TYR A 124 -6.17 13.51 -3.24
N ARG A 125 -5.73 12.83 -2.17
CA ARG A 125 -5.20 13.48 -0.97
C ARG A 125 -3.99 14.34 -1.32
N GLN A 126 -3.86 15.49 -0.64
CA GLN A 126 -2.71 16.38 -0.81
C GLN A 126 -1.39 15.70 -0.42
N ASN A 127 -1.39 14.96 0.68
CA ASN A 127 -0.26 14.18 1.19
C ASN A 127 -0.70 12.73 1.42
N SER A 128 0.24 11.78 1.39
CA SER A 128 -0.01 10.42 1.88
C SER A 128 -0.06 10.41 3.42
N ILE A 129 -0.71 9.40 4.00
CA ILE A 129 -0.73 9.16 5.44
C ILE A 129 0.71 9.06 5.98
N PHE A 130 1.54 8.25 5.31
CA PHE A 130 2.97 8.15 5.58
C PHE A 130 3.67 9.52 5.62
N ARG A 131 3.43 10.40 4.64
CA ARG A 131 4.10 11.71 4.56
C ARG A 131 3.74 12.59 5.75
N VAL A 132 2.45 12.64 6.12
CA VAL A 132 2.00 13.36 7.30
C VAL A 132 2.71 12.88 8.56
N GLY A 133 2.82 11.55 8.73
CA GLY A 133 3.49 10.99 9.89
C GLY A 133 5.00 11.17 9.87
N LEU A 134 5.67 11.01 8.73
CA LEU A 134 7.10 11.26 8.59
C LEU A 134 7.44 12.72 8.95
N ASP A 135 6.72 13.68 8.37
CA ASP A 135 6.96 15.10 8.64
C ASP A 135 6.72 15.43 10.13
N THR A 136 5.73 14.79 10.75
CA THR A 136 5.46 14.91 12.20
C THR A 136 6.62 14.36 13.02
N LEU A 137 7.10 13.15 12.72
CA LEU A 137 8.24 12.54 13.42
C LEU A 137 9.50 13.39 13.28
N VAL A 138 9.82 13.83 12.06
CA VAL A 138 10.98 14.69 11.79
C VAL A 138 10.88 16.00 12.58
N ASN A 139 9.70 16.63 12.61
CA ASN A 139 9.49 17.86 13.37
C ASN A 139 9.70 17.66 14.88
N ILE A 140 9.18 16.57 15.45
CA ILE A 140 9.36 16.26 16.88
C ILE A 140 10.82 15.98 17.19
N LEU A 141 11.49 15.15 16.39
CA LEU A 141 12.89 14.78 16.61
C LEU A 141 13.83 15.98 16.46
N TYR A 142 13.59 16.85 15.48
CA TYR A 142 14.39 18.07 15.30
C TYR A 142 14.24 19.07 16.47
N ASN A 143 13.09 19.03 17.15
CA ASN A 143 12.78 19.91 18.28
C ASN A 143 12.68 19.14 19.61
N ILE A 144 13.40 18.02 19.75
CA ILE A 144 13.18 17.06 20.84
C ILE A 144 13.36 17.67 22.24
N SER A 145 14.25 18.66 22.39
CA SER A 145 14.47 19.39 23.64
C SER A 145 13.22 20.09 24.18
N THR A 146 12.31 20.50 23.29
CA THR A 146 11.06 21.19 23.62
C THR A 146 9.83 20.30 23.41
N GLN A 147 9.95 19.22 22.64
CA GLN A 147 8.84 18.33 22.29
C GLN A 147 8.91 16.95 22.96
N LEU A 148 9.74 16.75 23.98
CA LEU A 148 9.92 15.46 24.65
C LEU A 148 8.60 14.87 25.17
N VAL A 149 7.74 15.69 25.78
CA VAL A 149 6.41 15.23 26.26
C VAL A 149 5.55 14.74 25.10
N ARG A 150 5.50 15.50 24.01
CA ARG A 150 4.76 15.14 22.79
C ARG A 150 5.30 13.84 22.17
N TRP A 151 6.62 13.66 22.17
CA TRP A 151 7.27 12.43 21.72
C TRP A 151 6.81 11.22 22.54
N ILE A 152 6.86 11.33 23.88
CA ILE A 152 6.45 10.24 24.79
C ILE A 152 4.97 9.91 24.62
N GLN A 153 4.11 10.93 24.52
CA GLN A 153 2.68 10.74 24.26
C GLN A 153 2.45 10.04 22.92
N LEU A 154 3.11 10.48 21.85
CA LEU A 154 2.98 9.85 20.54
C LEU A 154 3.43 8.38 20.57
N LEU A 155 4.58 8.09 21.19
CA LEU A 155 5.04 6.70 21.36
C LEU A 155 4.01 5.87 22.12
N SER A 156 3.44 6.41 23.21
CA SER A 156 2.42 5.70 23.99
C SER A 156 1.20 5.35 23.13
N LEU A 157 0.76 6.26 22.25
CA LEU A 157 -0.35 6.02 21.32
C LEU A 157 0.03 4.97 20.27
N ILE A 158 1.22 5.04 19.69
CA ILE A 158 1.72 4.08 18.71
C ILE A 158 1.72 2.65 19.28
N PHE A 159 2.20 2.46 20.51
CA PHE A 159 2.23 1.13 21.14
C PHE A 159 0.86 0.65 21.66
N GLN A 160 -0.10 1.56 21.86
CA GLN A 160 -1.49 1.22 22.18
C GLN A 160 -2.37 0.99 20.93
N TYR A 161 -1.94 1.51 19.77
CA TYR A 161 -2.65 1.47 18.49
C TYR A 161 -3.18 0.09 18.04
N PRO A 162 -2.49 -1.06 18.25
CA PRO A 162 -3.03 -2.36 17.82
C PRO A 162 -4.35 -2.77 18.51
N LYS A 163 -4.83 -2.02 19.52
CA LYS A 163 -6.10 -2.28 20.21
C LYS A 163 -7.30 -1.47 19.70
N MET A 164 -7.10 -0.51 18.80
CA MET A 164 -8.15 0.44 18.38
C MET A 164 -8.85 0.09 17.05
N ILE A 165 -8.32 -0.85 16.28
CA ILE A 165 -8.92 -1.32 15.03
C ILE A 165 -9.44 -2.74 15.26
N LYS A 166 -10.67 -2.85 15.77
CA LYS A 166 -11.50 -4.05 15.73
C LYS A 166 -12.80 -3.74 15.03
#